data_AF-K3X2N1-F1
#
_entry.id   AF-K3X2N1-F1
#
_cell.length_a   1.000
_cell.length_b   1.000
_cell.length_c   1.000
_cell.angle_alpha   90.00
_cell.angle_beta   90.00
_cell.angle_gamma   90.00
#
_symmetry.space_group_name_H-M   'P 1'
#
loop_
_entity.id
_entity.type
_entity.pdbx_description
1 polymer ?
#
loop_
_entity_poly.entity_id
_entity_poly.type
_entity_poly.pdbx_seq_one_letter_code
_entity_poly.pdbx_strand_id
1 'polypeptide(L)'
;TQFAPDNARLTSFSGFVRVGHDEFKVRVRSITYDNSSSTRMCFDTAQLDVEPRLAAILASQQDTLKIRLAQSSSLESFIKELEELVAICAPVTTLQPALPSAAYYTHLMAELDAIGWNHLLELSDDLRSLELQTHDAAKRKHAIRLQLPVEYPPRSAPVCFVDAPEPFELVWDPQEASAYGGGCCYMLKEVLQQFDAFLSKFQSFWDVLDDLDTKTCVLEPHRPTRATARRRIALQKHASLQIEVNPEHPRAICELSFFGNDATVGSLREKWSEGVFQWDETLPLRDNLESILDVEFPSPTHTQADEFAIECGICYCYRLEMDAPSSEETTTATTAKRPHAAQPRTLIPDKLCENSKCNRPFHEKCLFDWLKALPTARQSFNTVFGECPYCREAISAKFLP
;
A
#
# COMPACT_ATOMS: atom_id res chain seq x y z
N THR A 1 14.21 -12.90 20.57
CA THR A 1 14.24 -11.89 19.50
C THR A 1 14.67 -12.57 18.20
N GLN A 2 13.92 -12.42 17.11
CA GLN A 2 14.19 -13.10 15.83
C GLN A 2 14.98 -12.16 14.92
N PHE A 3 16.24 -12.49 14.65
CA PHE A 3 17.01 -11.83 13.59
C PHE A 3 16.90 -12.66 12.32
N ALA A 4 16.51 -12.01 11.23
CA ALA A 4 16.42 -12.61 9.91
C ALA A 4 17.64 -12.19 9.08
N PRO A 5 18.17 -13.09 8.23
CA PRO A 5 19.22 -12.73 7.30
C PRO A 5 18.68 -11.75 6.25
N ASP A 6 19.40 -10.66 6.02
CA ASP A 6 19.04 -9.68 4.97
C ASP A 6 19.49 -10.13 3.58
N ASN A 7 20.40 -11.10 3.50
CA ASN A 7 20.95 -11.57 2.24
C ASN A 7 21.27 -13.07 2.24
N ALA A 8 21.25 -13.67 1.05
CA ALA A 8 21.54 -15.09 0.86
C ALA A 8 22.99 -15.49 1.21
N ARG A 9 23.89 -14.51 1.36
CA ARG A 9 25.29 -14.72 1.78
C ARG A 9 25.44 -14.76 3.30
N LEU A 10 24.37 -14.52 4.05
CA LEU A 10 24.33 -14.48 5.51
C LEU A 10 25.40 -13.55 6.11
N THR A 11 25.69 -12.42 5.46
CA THR A 11 26.67 -11.44 5.95
C THR A 11 26.04 -10.24 6.66
N SER A 12 24.71 -10.16 6.64
CA SER A 12 23.91 -9.13 7.28
C SER A 12 22.65 -9.75 7.85
N PHE A 13 22.29 -9.32 9.06
CA PHE A 13 21.07 -9.75 9.75
C PHE A 13 20.39 -8.53 10.36
N SER A 14 19.09 -8.41 10.15
CA SER A 14 18.25 -7.41 10.81
C SER A 14 17.32 -8.08 11.80
N GLY A 15 17.01 -7.35 12.85
CA GLY A 15 16.02 -7.79 13.82
C GLY A 15 15.65 -6.65 14.74
N PHE A 16 15.06 -7.02 15.86
CA PHE A 16 14.58 -6.08 16.84
C PHE A 16 15.15 -6.41 18.21
N VAL A 17 15.46 -5.36 18.95
CA VAL A 17 15.85 -5.40 20.36
C VAL A 17 14.70 -4.81 21.15
N ARG A 18 14.19 -5.58 22.13
CA ARG A 18 13.04 -5.18 22.92
C ARG A 18 13.46 -4.80 24.33
N VAL A 19 13.07 -3.61 24.77
CA VAL A 19 13.27 -3.16 26.15
C VAL A 19 11.95 -2.58 26.67
N GLY A 20 11.34 -3.27 27.64
CA GLY A 20 9.99 -2.95 28.09
C GLY A 20 8.95 -3.12 26.97
N HIS A 21 8.19 -2.06 26.67
CA HIS A 21 7.19 -2.03 25.59
C HIS A 21 7.74 -1.52 24.25
N ASP A 22 8.95 -0.94 24.24
CA ASP A 22 9.58 -0.40 23.04
C ASP A 22 10.33 -1.51 22.29
N GLU A 23 10.29 -1.40 20.96
CA GLU A 23 10.98 -2.28 20.04
C GLU A 23 11.84 -1.43 19.11
N PHE A 24 13.15 -1.65 19.13
CA PHE A 24 14.13 -0.87 18.37
C PHE A 24 14.68 -1.70 17.22
N LYS A 25 14.67 -1.13 16.01
CA LYS A 25 15.26 -1.82 14.85
C LYS A 25 16.78 -1.76 14.90
N VAL A 26 17.40 -2.92 14.69
CA VAL A 26 18.85 -3.07 14.67
C VAL A 26 19.29 -3.96 13.51
N ARG A 27 20.48 -3.69 12.98
CA ARG A 27 21.10 -4.46 11.90
C ARG A 27 22.56 -4.70 12.20
N VAL A 28 23.01 -5.95 12.08
CA VAL A 28 24.42 -6.32 12.17
C VAL A 28 24.90 -6.72 10.79
N ARG A 29 25.87 -5.99 10.25
CA ARG A 29 26.43 -6.21 8.91
C ARG A 29 27.92 -6.53 8.96
N SER A 30 28.47 -6.97 7.83
CA SER A 30 29.88 -7.30 7.65
C SER A 30 30.35 -8.49 8.52
N ILE A 31 29.45 -9.44 8.75
CA ILE A 31 29.76 -10.71 9.40
C ILE A 31 30.55 -11.57 8.41
N THR A 32 31.65 -12.17 8.87
CA THR A 32 32.48 -13.09 8.10
C THR A 32 32.38 -14.51 8.67
N TYR A 33 32.90 -15.49 7.93
CA TYR A 33 32.89 -16.90 8.33
C TYR A 33 34.31 -17.44 8.34
N ASP A 34 34.64 -18.26 9.34
CA ASP A 34 35.95 -18.93 9.40
C ASP A 34 36.09 -19.90 8.22
N ASN A 35 37.20 -19.80 7.49
CA ASN A 35 37.51 -20.63 6.32
C ASN A 35 37.66 -22.13 6.66
N SER A 36 37.90 -22.47 7.93
CA SER A 36 38.11 -23.85 8.38
C SER A 36 36.80 -24.61 8.69
N SER A 37 35.74 -23.89 9.02
CA SER A 37 34.40 -24.43 9.30
C SER A 37 33.38 -23.40 8.84
N SER A 38 32.82 -23.58 7.64
CA SER A 38 31.94 -22.63 6.93
C SER A 38 30.62 -22.28 7.66
N THR A 39 30.52 -22.58 8.94
CA THR A 39 29.36 -22.39 9.83
C THR A 39 29.66 -21.49 11.02
N ARG A 40 30.93 -21.16 11.33
CA ARG A 40 31.29 -20.30 12.47
C ARG A 40 31.36 -18.84 12.04
N MET A 41 30.48 -18.01 12.62
CA MET A 41 30.44 -16.56 12.41
C MET A 41 31.59 -15.87 13.14
N CYS A 42 32.20 -14.88 12.49
CA CYS A 42 33.22 -13.99 13.03
C CYS A 42 32.75 -12.54 12.92
N PHE A 43 32.94 -11.79 14.00
CA PHE A 43 32.39 -10.43 14.15
C PHE A 43 33.47 -9.33 14.20
N ASP A 44 34.74 -9.67 13.97
CA ASP A 44 35.89 -8.74 14.05
C ASP A 44 35.71 -7.49 13.17
N THR A 45 35.02 -7.64 12.04
CA THR A 45 34.72 -6.57 11.08
C THR A 45 33.25 -6.15 11.09
N ALA A 46 32.44 -6.71 12.00
CA ALA A 46 31.01 -6.49 12.03
C ALA A 46 30.68 -5.06 12.49
N GLN A 47 29.58 -4.52 11.97
CA GLN A 47 29.10 -3.20 12.30
C GLN A 47 27.65 -3.30 12.75
N LEU A 48 27.32 -2.56 13.82
CA LEU A 48 25.96 -2.42 14.33
C LEU A 48 25.38 -1.10 13.83
N ASP A 49 24.31 -1.19 13.05
CA ASP A 49 23.48 -0.05 12.67
C ASP A 49 22.20 -0.08 13.52
N VAL A 50 21.83 1.06 14.08
CA VAL A 50 20.63 1.22 14.90
C VAL A 50 19.85 2.46 14.48
N GLU A 51 18.56 2.50 14.78
CA GLU A 51 17.75 3.69 14.58
C GLU A 51 18.21 4.88 15.45
N PRO A 52 17.92 6.15 15.05
CA PRO A 52 18.43 7.33 15.74
C PRO A 52 18.06 7.41 17.22
N ARG A 53 16.86 6.96 17.60
CA ARG A 53 16.40 6.93 19.01
C ARG A 53 17.28 6.00 19.85
N LEU A 54 17.60 4.82 19.34
CA LEU A 54 18.49 3.87 20.00
C LEU A 54 19.95 4.34 20.00
N ALA A 55 20.42 4.98 18.92
CA ALA A 55 21.75 5.56 18.83
C ALA A 55 22.00 6.62 19.91
N ALA A 56 20.99 7.43 20.21
CA ALA A 56 21.05 8.44 21.26
C ALA A 56 21.16 7.82 22.66
N ILE A 57 20.39 6.75 22.94
CA ILE A 57 20.44 6.01 24.21
C ILE A 57 21.84 5.40 24.42
N LEU A 58 22.42 4.86 23.35
CA LEU A 58 23.70 4.14 23.38
C LEU A 58 24.92 5.04 23.14
N ALA A 59 24.75 6.36 23.02
CA ALA A 59 25.81 7.29 22.65
C ALA A 59 27.05 7.21 23.58
N SER A 60 26.84 6.96 24.87
CA SER A 60 27.93 6.83 25.86
C SER A 60 28.63 5.47 25.85
N GLN A 61 28.07 4.47 25.17
CA GLN A 61 28.55 3.08 25.16
C GLN A 61 29.03 2.61 23.78
N GLN A 62 29.21 3.51 22.81
CA GLN A 62 29.55 3.13 21.43
C GLN A 62 30.85 2.32 21.32
N ASP A 63 31.89 2.70 22.07
CA ASP A 63 33.17 1.97 22.05
C ASP A 63 33.05 0.61 22.73
N THR A 64 32.32 0.53 23.84
CA THR A 64 31.99 -0.74 24.52
C THR A 64 31.25 -1.70 23.58
N LEU A 65 30.26 -1.19 22.83
CA LEU A 65 29.47 -2.00 21.89
C LEU A 65 30.30 -2.52 20.73
N LYS A 66 31.21 -1.72 20.17
CA LYS A 66 32.11 -2.17 19.12
C LYS A 66 33.03 -3.30 19.60
N ILE A 67 33.59 -3.16 20.81
CA ILE A 67 34.44 -4.19 21.40
C ILE A 67 33.64 -5.47 21.66
N ARG A 68 32.46 -5.36 22.27
CA ARG A 68 31.62 -6.52 22.58
C ARG A 68 31.09 -7.21 21.33
N LEU A 69 30.75 -6.47 20.28
CA LEU A 69 30.36 -7.05 18.99
C LEU A 69 31.50 -7.86 18.40
N ALA A 70 32.71 -7.30 18.34
CA ALA A 70 33.88 -8.00 17.81
C ALA A 70 34.22 -9.26 18.62
N GLN A 71 34.00 -9.27 19.93
CA GLN A 71 34.29 -10.39 20.81
C GLN A 71 33.16 -11.43 20.94
N SER A 72 32.02 -11.19 20.30
CA SER A 72 30.84 -12.03 20.45
C SER A 72 31.02 -13.40 19.79
N SER A 73 30.58 -14.46 20.46
CA SER A 73 30.65 -15.83 19.93
C SER A 73 29.48 -16.20 19.02
N SER A 74 28.40 -15.42 19.06
CA SER A 74 27.21 -15.61 18.23
C SER A 74 26.40 -14.31 18.16
N LEU A 75 25.52 -14.21 17.17
CA LEU A 75 24.59 -13.09 17.06
C LEU A 75 23.61 -13.08 18.25
N GLU A 76 23.13 -14.24 18.69
CA GLU A 76 22.20 -14.34 19.82
C GLU A 76 22.82 -13.85 21.15
N SER A 77 24.08 -14.20 21.43
CA SER A 77 24.78 -13.73 22.62
C SER A 77 24.97 -12.22 22.62
N PHE A 78 25.35 -11.66 21.46
CA PHE A 78 25.49 -10.21 21.32
C PHE A 78 24.17 -9.47 21.54
N ILE A 79 23.06 -10.00 21.02
CA ILE A 79 21.74 -9.38 21.16
C ILE A 79 21.30 -9.33 22.62
N LYS A 80 21.50 -10.42 23.38
CA LYS A 80 21.18 -10.42 24.81
C LYS A 80 21.98 -9.37 25.58
N GLU A 81 23.26 -9.23 25.28
CA GLU A 81 24.08 -8.19 25.89
C GLU A 81 23.65 -6.77 25.45
N LEU A 82 23.21 -6.61 24.20
CA LEU A 82 22.66 -5.36 23.71
C LEU A 82 21.33 -5.02 24.41
N GLU A 83 20.43 -5.99 24.58
CA GLU A 83 19.18 -5.84 25.34
C GLU A 83 19.46 -5.38 26.79
N GLU A 84 20.43 -6.00 27.46
CA GLU A 84 20.86 -5.62 28.81
C GLU A 84 21.46 -4.22 28.86
N LEU A 85 22.34 -3.88 27.92
CA LEU A 85 22.96 -2.55 27.86
C LEU A 85 21.95 -1.44 27.55
N VAL A 86 20.99 -1.71 26.68
CA VAL A 86 19.89 -0.76 26.39
C VAL A 86 19.01 -0.61 27.63
N ALA A 87 18.72 -1.68 28.37
CA ALA A 87 17.96 -1.60 29.62
C ALA A 87 18.70 -0.80 30.72
N ILE A 88 20.03 -0.86 30.76
CA ILE A 88 20.87 -0.09 31.69
C ILE A 88 20.97 1.39 31.28
N CYS A 89 21.10 1.66 29.98
CA CYS A 89 21.34 3.01 29.45
C CYS A 89 20.04 3.79 29.20
N ALA A 90 18.91 3.10 29.01
CA ALA A 90 17.61 3.75 28.87
C ALA A 90 17.21 4.39 30.20
N PRO A 91 17.05 5.73 30.28
CA PRO A 91 16.54 6.34 31.50
C PRO A 91 15.11 5.82 31.78
N VAL A 92 14.80 5.59 33.06
CA VAL A 92 13.48 5.14 33.55
C VAL A 92 12.32 6.01 33.00
N THR A 93 12.62 7.25 32.61
CA THR A 93 11.69 8.23 32.05
C THR A 93 11.39 8.07 30.53
N THR A 94 12.16 7.28 29.78
CA THR A 94 11.97 7.13 28.30
C THR A 94 11.11 5.93 27.87
N LEU A 95 10.59 5.15 28.82
CA LEU A 95 9.80 3.93 28.57
C LEU A 95 8.28 4.12 28.77
N GLN A 96 7.82 5.36 29.00
CA GLN A 96 6.41 5.71 28.94
C GLN A 96 6.21 6.70 27.80
N PRO A 97 5.28 6.47 26.85
CA PRO A 97 4.81 7.54 25.99
C PRO A 97 4.40 8.70 26.90
N ALA A 98 4.91 9.91 26.65
CA ALA A 98 4.50 11.07 27.42
C ALA A 98 2.97 11.17 27.35
N LEU A 99 2.30 10.90 28.47
CA LEU A 99 0.86 10.99 28.53
C LEU A 99 0.45 12.45 28.36
N PRO A 100 -0.53 12.74 27.50
CA PRO A 100 -1.09 14.08 27.41
C PRO A 100 -1.56 14.61 28.77
N SER A 101 -1.50 15.93 28.93
CA SER A 101 -1.95 16.60 30.16
C SER A 101 -3.48 16.48 30.36
N ALA A 102 -4.01 16.69 31.57
CA ALA A 102 -5.47 16.75 31.77
C ALA A 102 -6.16 17.82 30.90
N ALA A 103 -5.45 18.92 30.60
CA ALA A 103 -5.95 19.98 29.73
C ALA A 103 -6.12 19.51 28.28
N TYR A 104 -5.24 18.62 27.79
CA TYR A 104 -5.37 17.99 26.47
C TYR A 104 -6.71 17.28 26.33
N TYR A 105 -7.05 16.40 27.28
CA TYR A 105 -8.26 15.60 27.16
C TYR A 105 -9.51 16.46 27.33
N THR A 106 -9.49 17.39 28.28
CA THR A 106 -10.60 18.34 28.48
C THR A 106 -10.86 19.14 27.20
N HIS A 107 -9.79 19.54 26.52
CA HIS A 107 -9.86 20.25 25.26
C HIS A 107 -10.45 19.38 24.14
N LEU A 108 -9.89 18.18 23.94
CA LEU A 108 -10.37 17.25 22.92
C LEU A 108 -11.86 16.92 23.10
N MET A 109 -12.31 16.67 24.33
CA MET A 109 -13.73 16.42 24.61
C MET A 109 -14.60 17.63 24.25
N ALA A 110 -14.16 18.85 24.57
CA ALA A 110 -14.88 20.07 24.20
C ALA A 110 -14.93 20.28 22.67
N GLU A 111 -13.88 19.92 21.93
CA GLU A 111 -13.89 19.95 20.47
C GLU A 111 -14.86 18.92 19.88
N LEU A 112 -14.88 17.70 20.43
CA LEU A 112 -15.81 16.64 20.02
C LEU A 112 -17.27 17.04 20.29
N ASP A 113 -17.54 17.66 21.44
CA ASP A 113 -18.86 18.22 21.74
C ASP A 113 -19.24 19.33 20.74
N ALA A 114 -18.28 20.18 20.37
CA ALA A 114 -18.51 21.31 19.46
C ALA A 114 -18.76 20.89 18.00
N ILE A 115 -18.06 19.88 17.50
CA ILE A 115 -18.31 19.33 16.16
C ILE A 115 -19.53 18.40 16.14
N GLY A 116 -19.87 17.79 17.27
CA GLY A 116 -20.93 16.80 17.42
C GLY A 116 -20.42 15.37 17.28
N TRP A 117 -20.76 14.52 18.26
CA TRP A 117 -20.36 13.12 18.34
C TRP A 117 -20.80 12.26 17.14
N ASN A 118 -21.81 12.70 16.38
CA ASN A 118 -22.22 12.04 15.14
C ASN A 118 -21.13 12.05 14.05
N HIS A 119 -20.13 12.92 14.16
CA HIS A 119 -18.96 12.92 13.29
C HIS A 119 -17.90 11.92 13.72
N LEU A 120 -17.90 11.43 14.96
CA LEU A 120 -16.87 10.49 15.42
C LEU A 120 -17.19 9.05 14.99
N LEU A 121 -16.25 8.41 14.28
CA LEU A 121 -16.32 7.00 13.91
C LEU A 121 -15.54 6.09 14.85
N GLU A 122 -14.31 6.47 15.13
CA GLU A 122 -13.38 5.70 15.94
C GLU A 122 -12.55 6.65 16.81
N LEU A 123 -12.19 6.19 18.00
CA LEU A 123 -11.35 6.89 18.95
C LEU A 123 -10.50 5.86 19.69
N SER A 124 -9.17 6.04 19.67
CA SER A 124 -8.24 5.13 20.32
C SER A 124 -8.30 5.26 21.85
N ASP A 125 -7.88 4.20 22.55
CA ASP A 125 -7.85 4.16 24.01
C ASP A 125 -6.96 5.25 24.64
N ASP A 126 -5.91 5.66 23.95
CA ASP A 126 -5.01 6.74 24.37
C ASP A 126 -5.52 8.14 23.97
N LEU A 127 -6.65 8.22 23.27
CA LEU A 127 -7.29 9.44 22.76
C LEU A 127 -6.38 10.27 21.85
N ARG A 128 -5.36 9.65 21.24
CA ARG A 128 -4.41 10.31 20.32
C ARG A 128 -4.64 9.95 18.86
N SER A 129 -5.57 9.04 18.57
CA SER A 129 -6.02 8.74 17.23
C SER A 129 -7.53 8.77 17.20
N LEU A 130 -8.10 9.52 16.25
CA LEU A 130 -9.53 9.54 16.01
C LEU A 130 -9.84 9.52 14.52
N GLU A 131 -10.99 8.98 14.17
CA GLU A 131 -11.51 9.00 12.82
C GLU A 131 -12.83 9.77 12.80
N LEU A 132 -12.89 10.81 11.97
CA LEU A 132 -14.06 11.66 11.80
C LEU A 132 -14.70 11.42 10.43
N GLN A 133 -16.03 11.43 10.37
CA GLN A 133 -16.81 11.33 9.14
C GLN A 133 -17.44 12.66 8.72
N THR A 134 -17.59 12.82 7.41
CA THR A 134 -18.38 13.88 6.77
C THR A 134 -19.12 13.31 5.55
N HIS A 135 -20.01 14.11 4.97
CA HIS A 135 -20.71 13.78 3.73
C HIS A 135 -20.52 14.89 2.71
N ASP A 136 -20.21 14.52 1.47
CA ASP A 136 -20.11 15.51 0.40
C ASP A 136 -21.48 15.91 -0.17
N ALA A 137 -21.45 16.74 -1.23
CA ALA A 137 -22.65 17.23 -1.89
C ALA A 137 -23.53 16.10 -2.46
N ALA A 138 -22.93 15.01 -2.93
CA ALA A 138 -23.60 13.83 -3.43
C ALA A 138 -24.01 12.82 -2.32
N LYS A 139 -23.85 13.20 -1.05
CA LYS A 139 -24.14 12.37 0.14
C LYS A 139 -23.24 11.13 0.25
N ARG A 140 -22.08 11.12 -0.41
CA ARG A 140 -21.08 10.09 -0.17
C ARG A 140 -20.44 10.32 1.18
N LYS A 141 -20.30 9.25 1.95
CA LYS A 141 -19.59 9.26 3.22
C LYS A 141 -18.08 9.28 2.97
N HIS A 142 -17.39 10.20 3.64
CA HIS A 142 -15.94 10.33 3.65
C HIS A 142 -15.43 10.32 5.08
N ALA A 143 -14.20 9.86 5.28
CA ALA A 143 -13.57 9.80 6.58
C ALA A 143 -12.16 10.42 6.54
N ILE A 144 -11.79 11.07 7.63
CA ILE A 144 -10.46 11.59 7.91
C ILE A 144 -9.98 11.03 9.23
N ARG A 145 -8.84 10.33 9.20
CA ARG A 145 -8.17 9.85 10.40
C ARG A 145 -7.12 10.85 10.83
N LEU A 146 -7.12 11.19 12.11
CA LEU A 146 -6.26 12.18 12.73
C LEU A 146 -5.39 11.49 13.76
N GLN A 147 -4.07 11.70 13.67
CA GLN A 147 -3.13 11.38 14.73
C GLN A 147 -2.73 12.67 15.44
N LEU A 148 -3.10 12.76 16.71
CA LEU A 148 -2.89 13.92 17.56
C LEU A 148 -1.53 13.82 18.29
N PRO A 149 -0.61 14.77 18.09
CA PRO A 149 0.62 14.85 18.87
C PRO A 149 0.33 15.19 20.34
N VAL A 150 1.31 14.95 21.23
CA VAL A 150 1.15 15.24 22.68
C VAL A 150 0.97 16.74 22.93
N GLU A 151 1.58 17.58 22.07
CA GLU A 151 1.47 19.03 22.13
C GLU A 151 0.23 19.61 21.39
N TYR A 152 -0.67 18.74 20.92
CA TYR A 152 -1.97 19.15 20.39
C TYR A 152 -2.89 19.58 21.53
N PRO A 153 -3.69 20.64 21.38
CA PRO A 153 -3.46 21.87 20.63
C PRO A 153 -2.95 23.02 21.52
N PRO A 154 -2.46 24.17 20.96
CA PRO A 154 -2.34 24.53 19.55
C PRO A 154 -0.92 24.40 18.96
N ARG A 155 0.03 23.85 19.71
CA ARG A 155 1.46 23.91 19.35
C ARG A 155 1.82 23.05 18.14
N SER A 156 1.07 21.98 17.90
CA SER A 156 1.37 21.03 16.82
C SER A 156 0.10 20.57 16.12
N ALA A 157 0.16 20.54 14.78
CA ALA A 157 -0.93 20.09 13.93
C ALA A 157 -1.12 18.57 14.03
N PRO A 158 -2.36 18.07 13.88
CA PRO A 158 -2.59 16.65 13.70
C PRO A 158 -2.03 16.16 12.37
N VAL A 159 -1.59 14.90 12.31
CA VAL A 159 -1.30 14.23 11.04
C VAL A 159 -2.61 13.66 10.50
N CYS A 160 -2.97 14.05 9.28
CA CYS A 160 -4.21 13.67 8.63
C CYS A 160 -4.00 12.55 7.62
N PHE A 161 -4.89 11.56 7.62
CA PHE A 161 -4.94 10.49 6.64
C PHE A 161 -6.33 10.46 6.02
N VAL A 162 -6.39 10.45 4.70
CA VAL A 162 -7.64 10.48 3.92
C VAL A 162 -7.58 9.48 2.79
N ASP A 163 -8.73 8.94 2.42
CA ASP A 163 -8.90 8.14 1.20
C ASP A 163 -9.34 9.05 0.05
N ALA A 164 -8.41 9.81 -0.53
CA ALA A 164 -8.67 10.70 -1.65
C ALA A 164 -7.59 10.59 -2.74
N PRO A 165 -7.84 11.06 -3.97
CA PRO A 165 -6.90 10.93 -5.08
C PRO A 165 -5.60 11.73 -4.89
N GLU A 166 -5.65 12.77 -4.06
CA GLU A 166 -4.54 13.66 -3.74
C GLU A 166 -4.28 13.68 -2.23
N PRO A 167 -3.07 14.05 -1.79
CA PRO A 167 -2.80 14.26 -0.37
C PRO A 167 -3.57 15.47 0.17
N PHE A 168 -4.16 15.31 1.36
CA PHE A 168 -4.77 16.43 2.08
C PHE A 168 -3.70 17.19 2.87
N GLU A 169 -3.43 18.43 2.45
CA GLU A 169 -2.52 19.34 3.13
C GLU A 169 -3.31 20.27 4.05
N LEU A 170 -3.20 20.03 5.36
CA LEU A 170 -3.86 20.84 6.39
C LEU A 170 -3.11 22.17 6.57
N VAL A 171 -3.82 23.28 6.40
CA VAL A 171 -3.31 24.60 6.77
C VAL A 171 -3.49 24.77 8.27
N TRP A 172 -2.38 24.96 8.99
CA TRP A 172 -2.37 25.06 10.45
C TRP A 172 -1.64 26.33 10.90
N ASP A 173 -2.39 27.28 11.45
CA ASP A 173 -1.82 28.49 12.04
C ASP A 173 -2.08 28.55 13.57
N PRO A 174 -1.04 28.32 14.40
CA PRO A 174 -1.15 28.41 15.85
C PRO A 174 -1.47 29.83 16.37
N GLN A 175 -1.25 30.88 15.58
CA GLN A 175 -1.41 32.28 16.01
C GLN A 175 -2.86 32.76 15.85
N GLU A 176 -3.53 32.41 14.76
CA GLU A 176 -4.97 32.71 14.55
C GLU A 176 -5.87 32.02 15.58
N ALA A 177 -5.45 30.84 16.07
CA ALA A 177 -6.11 30.10 17.15
C ALA A 177 -6.24 30.88 18.49
N SER A 178 -5.49 31.97 18.65
CA SER A 178 -5.45 32.79 19.89
C SER A 178 -6.08 34.18 19.74
N ALA A 179 -6.32 34.65 18.51
CA ALA A 179 -6.66 36.04 18.23
C ALA A 179 -8.14 36.38 18.44
N TYR A 180 -9.04 35.38 18.39
CA TYR A 180 -10.49 35.59 18.43
C TYR A 180 -11.16 35.32 19.79
N GLY A 181 -10.46 35.33 20.92
CA GLY A 181 -11.08 35.35 22.27
C GLY A 181 -12.01 34.17 22.65
N GLY A 182 -12.39 33.31 21.71
CA GLY A 182 -12.90 31.97 21.90
C GLY A 182 -11.69 31.04 21.88
N GLY A 183 -11.54 30.23 22.92
CA GLY A 183 -10.41 29.31 23.06
C GLY A 183 -10.30 28.31 21.91
N CYS A 184 -9.26 27.48 21.95
CA CYS A 184 -8.89 26.48 20.94
C CYS A 184 -9.97 25.42 20.59
N CYS A 185 -11.20 25.52 21.08
CA CYS A 185 -12.30 24.54 20.97
C CYS A 185 -12.87 24.34 19.55
N TYR A 186 -12.26 24.91 18.51
CA TYR A 186 -12.73 24.86 17.14
C TYR A 186 -11.74 24.22 16.16
N MET A 187 -10.65 23.62 16.63
CA MET A 187 -9.60 23.16 15.70
C MET A 187 -10.00 21.91 14.92
N LEU A 188 -10.67 20.93 15.54
CA LEU A 188 -11.30 19.82 14.80
C LEU A 188 -12.36 20.33 13.81
N LYS A 189 -13.08 21.40 14.15
CA LYS A 189 -14.06 22.01 13.26
C LYS A 189 -13.39 22.62 12.03
N GLU A 190 -12.27 23.32 12.19
CA GLU A 190 -11.47 23.86 11.08
C GLU A 190 -10.89 22.76 10.20
N VAL A 191 -10.39 21.67 10.81
CA VAL A 191 -9.93 20.48 10.07
C VAL A 191 -11.05 19.93 9.20
N LEU A 192 -12.26 19.77 9.74
CA LEU A 192 -13.42 19.31 8.98
C LEU A 192 -13.82 20.28 7.86
N GLN A 193 -13.80 21.59 8.12
CA GLN A 193 -14.11 22.60 7.09
C GLN A 193 -13.11 22.59 5.94
N GLN A 194 -11.81 22.50 6.24
CA GLN A 194 -10.78 22.37 5.22
C GLN A 194 -10.90 21.04 4.47
N PHE A 195 -11.26 19.96 5.16
CA PHE A 195 -11.49 18.66 4.56
C PHE A 195 -12.70 18.68 3.61
N ASP A 196 -13.84 19.25 4.01
CA ASP A 196 -15.02 19.40 3.16
C ASP A 196 -14.70 20.21 1.90
N ALA A 197 -13.94 21.31 2.03
CA ALA A 197 -13.49 22.11 0.89
C ALA A 197 -12.56 21.30 -0.03
N PHE A 198 -11.67 20.48 0.53
CA PHE A 198 -10.82 19.56 -0.23
C PHE A 198 -11.65 18.51 -0.99
N LEU A 199 -12.64 17.87 -0.36
CA LEU A 199 -13.51 16.86 -0.98
C LEU A 199 -14.33 17.45 -2.15
N SER A 200 -14.72 18.73 -2.06
CA SER A 200 -15.52 19.40 -3.08
C SER A 200 -14.85 19.44 -4.47
N LYS A 201 -13.52 19.29 -4.54
CA LYS A 201 -12.75 19.26 -5.79
C LYS A 201 -12.98 17.99 -6.62
N PHE A 202 -13.30 16.87 -5.98
CA PHE A 202 -13.30 15.55 -6.61
C PHE A 202 -14.71 15.01 -6.89
N GLN A 203 -15.74 15.86 -6.88
CA GLN A 203 -17.13 15.41 -7.07
C GLN A 203 -17.32 14.70 -8.42
N SER A 204 -16.90 15.33 -9.53
CA SER A 204 -16.99 14.72 -10.87
C SER A 204 -16.20 13.40 -10.97
N PHE A 205 -15.05 13.32 -10.29
CA PHE A 205 -14.23 12.11 -10.26
C PHE A 205 -14.97 10.95 -9.60
N TRP A 206 -15.54 11.17 -8.41
CA TRP A 206 -16.30 10.14 -7.73
C TRP A 206 -17.63 9.83 -8.43
N ASP A 207 -18.24 10.78 -9.12
CA ASP A 207 -19.46 10.53 -9.93
C ASP A 207 -19.16 9.52 -11.04
N VAL A 208 -18.02 9.65 -11.73
CA VAL A 208 -17.57 8.70 -12.75
C VAL A 208 -17.30 7.32 -12.14
N LEU A 209 -16.60 7.27 -11.00
CA LEU A 209 -16.34 5.99 -10.32
C LEU A 209 -17.62 5.32 -9.83
N ASP A 210 -18.57 6.08 -9.26
CA ASP A 210 -19.86 5.55 -8.81
C ASP A 210 -20.68 5.01 -9.99
N ASP A 211 -20.67 5.68 -11.15
CA ASP A 211 -21.32 5.17 -12.38
C ASP A 211 -20.73 3.82 -12.81
N LEU A 212 -19.40 3.70 -12.84
CA LEU A 212 -18.72 2.46 -13.19
C LEU A 212 -19.01 1.35 -12.17
N ASP A 213 -18.88 1.64 -10.88
CA ASP A 213 -19.04 0.67 -9.80
C ASP A 213 -20.48 0.15 -9.69
N THR A 214 -21.47 0.99 -10.02
CA THR A 214 -22.89 0.61 -9.96
C THR A 214 -23.40 -0.08 -11.21
N LYS A 215 -22.85 0.26 -12.39
CA LYS A 215 -23.38 -0.24 -13.68
C LYS A 215 -22.53 -1.31 -14.33
N THR A 216 -21.31 -1.56 -13.85
CA THR A 216 -20.39 -2.54 -14.46
C THR A 216 -19.87 -3.54 -13.44
N CYS A 217 -19.50 -4.74 -13.90
CA CYS A 217 -18.85 -5.75 -13.08
C CYS A 217 -17.35 -5.45 -12.91
N VAL A 218 -17.01 -4.70 -11.85
CA VAL A 218 -15.63 -4.37 -11.48
C VAL A 218 -14.94 -5.59 -10.84
N LEU A 219 -13.84 -6.02 -11.45
CA LEU A 219 -12.97 -7.11 -11.01
C LEU A 219 -11.83 -6.62 -10.11
N GLU A 220 -11.25 -5.45 -10.40
CA GLU A 220 -10.21 -4.83 -9.58
C GLU A 220 -10.39 -3.33 -9.43
N PRO A 221 -10.08 -2.75 -8.26
CA PRO A 221 -9.73 -3.44 -7.02
C PRO A 221 -10.94 -4.20 -6.43
N HIS A 222 -10.69 -5.26 -5.65
CA HIS A 222 -11.77 -5.96 -4.95
C HIS A 222 -12.55 -5.06 -3.97
N ARG A 223 -11.84 -4.14 -3.31
CA ARG A 223 -12.40 -3.17 -2.36
C ARG A 223 -11.93 -1.78 -2.77
N PRO A 224 -12.64 -1.11 -3.69
CA PRO A 224 -12.26 0.23 -4.10
C PRO A 224 -12.36 1.22 -2.94
N THR A 225 -11.31 2.02 -2.77
CA THR A 225 -11.37 3.20 -1.90
C THR A 225 -11.65 4.44 -2.74
N ARG A 226 -12.00 5.55 -2.10
CA ARG A 226 -12.20 6.86 -2.74
C ARG A 226 -10.89 7.46 -3.31
N ALA A 227 -9.74 6.91 -2.95
CA ALA A 227 -8.45 7.21 -3.56
C ALA A 227 -8.15 6.38 -4.82
N THR A 228 -8.84 5.25 -5.03
CA THR A 228 -8.48 4.30 -6.09
C THR A 228 -9.12 4.69 -7.42
N ALA A 229 -8.34 5.24 -8.33
CA ALA A 229 -8.79 5.67 -9.68
C ALA A 229 -8.91 4.53 -10.70
N ARG A 230 -8.16 3.43 -10.49
CA ARG A 230 -8.12 2.29 -11.41
C ARG A 230 -9.37 1.44 -11.28
N ARG A 231 -9.91 1.00 -12.42
CA ARG A 231 -10.96 -0.03 -12.49
C ARG A 231 -10.62 -1.03 -13.56
N ARG A 232 -10.67 -2.31 -13.22
CA ARG A 232 -10.70 -3.42 -14.18
C ARG A 232 -12.12 -3.94 -14.24
N ILE A 233 -12.71 -3.89 -15.42
CA ILE A 233 -14.12 -4.15 -15.68
C ILE A 233 -14.21 -5.39 -16.57
N ALA A 234 -15.09 -6.32 -16.21
CA ALA A 234 -15.38 -7.47 -17.05
C ALA A 234 -15.99 -7.03 -18.40
N LEU A 235 -15.56 -7.67 -19.50
CA LEU A 235 -16.23 -7.53 -20.80
C LEU A 235 -17.03 -8.78 -21.11
N GLN A 236 -16.39 -9.94 -20.96
CA GLN A 236 -16.98 -11.26 -21.10
C GLN A 236 -16.11 -12.29 -20.37
N LYS A 237 -16.46 -13.58 -20.43
CA LYS A 237 -15.58 -14.63 -19.89
C LYS A 237 -14.22 -14.56 -20.57
N HIS A 238 -13.16 -14.62 -19.76
CA HIS A 238 -11.76 -14.53 -20.21
C HIS A 238 -11.34 -13.20 -20.86
N ALA A 239 -12.16 -12.14 -20.79
CA ALA A 239 -11.77 -10.82 -21.27
C ALA A 239 -12.23 -9.69 -20.36
N SER A 240 -11.33 -8.74 -20.12
CA SER A 240 -11.60 -7.57 -19.28
C SER A 240 -10.84 -6.35 -19.78
N LEU A 241 -11.40 -5.18 -19.52
CA LEU A 241 -10.79 -3.89 -19.80
C LEU A 241 -10.35 -3.25 -18.50
N GLN A 242 -9.21 -2.60 -18.50
CA GLN A 242 -8.79 -1.75 -17.40
C GLN A 242 -8.61 -0.31 -17.85
N ILE A 243 -9.06 0.58 -16.98
CA ILE A 243 -8.95 2.03 -17.11
C ILE A 243 -8.43 2.64 -15.81
N GLU A 244 -7.91 3.84 -15.92
CA GLU A 244 -7.54 4.69 -14.79
C GLU A 244 -8.13 6.08 -15.02
N VAL A 245 -9.03 6.49 -14.12
CA VAL A 245 -9.75 7.76 -14.24
C VAL A 245 -8.87 8.89 -13.72
N ASN A 246 -8.64 9.94 -14.53
CA ASN A 246 -7.89 11.10 -14.08
C ASN A 246 -8.72 11.93 -13.08
N PRO A 247 -8.26 12.20 -11.85
CA PRO A 247 -9.00 13.00 -10.87
C PRO A 247 -9.29 14.44 -11.29
N GLU A 248 -8.39 15.08 -12.04
CA GLU A 248 -8.53 16.46 -12.53
C GLU A 248 -9.41 16.53 -13.78
N HIS A 249 -9.37 15.48 -14.62
CA HIS A 249 -10.13 15.38 -15.86
C HIS A 249 -10.90 14.05 -15.98
N PRO A 250 -11.93 13.79 -15.15
CA PRO A 250 -12.53 12.47 -15.01
C PRO A 250 -13.28 11.94 -16.23
N ARG A 251 -13.68 12.84 -17.14
CA ARG A 251 -14.40 12.52 -18.38
C ARG A 251 -13.55 12.62 -19.63
N ALA A 252 -12.28 13.02 -19.48
CA ALA A 252 -11.35 12.98 -20.59
C ALA A 252 -11.08 11.54 -21.01
N ILE A 253 -10.65 11.38 -22.25
CA ILE A 253 -10.18 10.12 -22.77
C ILE A 253 -9.10 9.50 -21.86
N CYS A 254 -9.17 8.19 -21.64
CA CYS A 254 -8.24 7.45 -20.80
C CYS A 254 -7.51 6.34 -21.58
N GLU A 255 -6.36 5.90 -21.05
CA GLU A 255 -5.64 4.76 -21.61
C GLU A 255 -6.35 3.44 -21.27
N LEU A 256 -6.48 2.58 -22.28
CA LEU A 256 -7.16 1.28 -22.16
C LEU A 256 -6.13 0.14 -22.14
N SER A 257 -6.23 -0.71 -21.12
CA SER A 257 -5.48 -1.97 -21.04
C SER A 257 -6.43 -3.16 -21.14
N PHE A 258 -6.42 -3.84 -22.29
CA PHE A 258 -7.20 -5.04 -22.52
C PHE A 258 -6.45 -6.30 -22.05
N PHE A 259 -7.18 -7.20 -21.38
CA PHE A 259 -6.70 -8.50 -20.91
C PHE A 259 -7.59 -9.60 -21.48
N GLY A 260 -6.97 -10.63 -22.04
CA GLY A 260 -7.64 -11.74 -22.72
C GLY A 260 -6.75 -12.31 -23.83
N ASN A 261 -7.19 -13.40 -24.44
CA ASN A 261 -6.54 -13.99 -25.61
C ASN A 261 -6.58 -13.00 -26.80
N ASP A 262 -5.51 -12.95 -27.60
CA ASP A 262 -5.35 -12.00 -28.70
C ASP A 262 -6.52 -12.05 -29.71
N ALA A 263 -7.05 -13.24 -29.98
CA ALA A 263 -8.22 -13.41 -30.84
C ALA A 263 -9.47 -12.66 -30.33
N THR A 264 -9.58 -12.47 -29.02
CA THR A 264 -10.69 -11.73 -28.40
C THR A 264 -10.38 -10.25 -28.30
N VAL A 265 -9.23 -9.89 -27.73
CA VAL A 265 -8.90 -8.49 -27.43
C VAL A 265 -8.39 -7.71 -28.64
N GLY A 266 -7.87 -8.39 -29.68
CA GLY A 266 -7.38 -7.75 -30.91
C GLY A 266 -8.47 -6.93 -31.60
N SER A 267 -9.67 -7.51 -31.77
CA SER A 267 -10.82 -6.80 -32.35
C SER A 267 -11.23 -5.55 -31.54
N LEU A 268 -11.14 -5.61 -30.21
CA LEU A 268 -11.46 -4.48 -29.34
C LEU A 268 -10.41 -3.37 -29.43
N ARG A 269 -9.13 -3.73 -29.60
CA ARG A 269 -8.04 -2.75 -29.83
C ARG A 269 -8.22 -2.05 -31.18
N GLU A 270 -8.61 -2.78 -32.23
CA GLU A 270 -8.91 -2.20 -33.54
C GLU A 270 -10.09 -1.22 -33.45
N LYS A 271 -11.22 -1.65 -32.88
CA LYS A 271 -12.39 -0.78 -32.66
C LYS A 271 -12.04 0.47 -31.85
N TRP A 272 -11.25 0.34 -30.78
CA TRP A 272 -10.75 1.49 -30.03
C TRP A 272 -9.91 2.41 -30.91
N SER A 273 -8.89 1.88 -31.60
CA SER A 273 -7.99 2.68 -32.44
C SER A 273 -8.73 3.43 -33.55
N GLU A 274 -9.79 2.84 -34.11
CA GLU A 274 -10.61 3.45 -35.15
C GLU A 274 -11.68 4.39 -34.61
N GLY A 275 -12.24 4.13 -33.43
CA GLY A 275 -13.38 4.89 -32.91
C GLY A 275 -13.02 5.97 -31.89
N VAL A 276 -11.79 5.98 -31.38
CA VAL A 276 -11.35 6.86 -30.27
C VAL A 276 -11.62 8.36 -30.51
N PHE A 277 -11.61 8.82 -31.76
CA PHE A 277 -11.88 10.22 -32.09
C PHE A 277 -13.34 10.64 -31.87
N GLN A 278 -14.24 9.69 -31.65
CA GLN A 278 -15.66 9.92 -31.37
C GLN A 278 -15.93 10.19 -29.89
N TRP A 279 -14.90 10.20 -29.04
CA TRP A 279 -15.02 10.47 -27.62
C TRP A 279 -15.69 11.82 -27.34
N ASP A 280 -16.73 11.80 -26.50
CA ASP A 280 -17.49 12.97 -26.08
C ASP A 280 -17.45 13.11 -24.55
N GLU A 281 -16.74 14.12 -24.05
CA GLU A 281 -16.59 14.38 -22.61
C GLU A 281 -17.91 14.82 -21.93
N THR A 282 -18.96 15.12 -22.70
CA THR A 282 -20.28 15.41 -22.15
C THR A 282 -21.03 14.14 -21.73
N LEU A 283 -20.66 12.99 -22.30
CA LEU A 283 -21.24 11.69 -21.98
C LEU A 283 -20.53 11.04 -20.78
N PRO A 284 -21.20 10.11 -20.07
CA PRO A 284 -20.54 9.25 -19.09
C PRO A 284 -19.37 8.49 -19.74
N LEU A 285 -18.31 8.27 -18.96
CA LEU A 285 -17.12 7.53 -19.40
C LEU A 285 -17.51 6.14 -19.92
N ARG A 286 -18.40 5.44 -19.20
CA ARG A 286 -18.93 4.13 -19.57
C ARG A 286 -19.61 4.14 -20.95
N ASP A 287 -20.44 5.14 -21.23
CA ASP A 287 -21.22 5.24 -22.47
C ASP A 287 -20.29 5.42 -23.68
N ASN A 288 -19.24 6.23 -23.54
CA ASN A 288 -18.20 6.34 -24.57
C ASN A 288 -17.54 4.99 -24.86
N LEU A 289 -17.16 4.26 -23.82
CA LEU A 289 -16.52 2.94 -23.97
C LEU A 289 -17.45 1.92 -24.64
N GLU A 290 -18.71 1.83 -24.22
CA GLU A 290 -19.71 0.94 -24.82
C GLU A 290 -19.92 1.26 -26.30
N SER A 291 -20.06 2.55 -26.64
CA SER A 291 -20.29 2.98 -28.02
C SER A 291 -19.08 2.73 -28.93
N ILE A 292 -17.86 3.03 -28.46
CA ILE A 292 -16.65 2.92 -29.28
C ILE A 292 -16.24 1.45 -29.44
N LEU A 293 -16.31 0.66 -28.36
CA LEU A 293 -15.96 -0.75 -28.41
C LEU A 293 -17.08 -1.62 -28.98
N ASP A 294 -18.29 -1.06 -29.10
CA ASP A 294 -19.50 -1.76 -29.55
C ASP A 294 -19.67 -3.04 -28.72
N VAL A 295 -19.78 -2.82 -27.40
CA VAL A 295 -19.98 -3.83 -26.35
C VAL A 295 -20.99 -3.31 -25.33
N GLU A 296 -21.64 -4.24 -24.63
CA GLU A 296 -22.45 -3.95 -23.45
C GLU A 296 -21.71 -4.47 -22.22
N PHE A 297 -21.45 -3.63 -21.22
CA PHE A 297 -20.79 -4.09 -20.00
C PHE A 297 -21.72 -4.99 -19.18
N PRO A 298 -21.23 -6.14 -18.67
CA PRO A 298 -21.97 -6.91 -17.69
C PRO A 298 -22.31 -6.07 -16.47
N SER A 299 -23.58 -6.09 -16.07
CA SER A 299 -24.08 -5.31 -14.94
C SER A 299 -24.19 -6.17 -13.68
N PRO A 300 -23.81 -5.64 -12.50
CA PRO A 300 -23.94 -6.36 -11.23
C PRO A 300 -25.40 -6.63 -10.82
N THR A 301 -26.39 -6.00 -11.48
CA THR A 301 -27.81 -6.25 -11.23
C THR A 301 -28.29 -7.62 -11.75
N HIS A 302 -27.61 -8.17 -12.76
CA HIS A 302 -28.02 -9.40 -13.44
C HIS A 302 -26.92 -10.47 -13.49
N THR A 303 -25.67 -10.11 -13.25
CA THR A 303 -24.52 -11.00 -13.33
C THR A 303 -23.64 -10.86 -12.10
N GLN A 304 -23.20 -11.97 -11.50
CA GLN A 304 -22.23 -11.90 -10.41
C GLN A 304 -20.82 -11.69 -10.96
N ALA A 305 -20.05 -10.77 -10.37
CA ALA A 305 -18.67 -10.52 -10.77
C ALA A 305 -17.79 -11.80 -10.72
N ASP A 306 -18.11 -12.71 -9.80
CA ASP A 306 -17.43 -14.00 -9.62
C ASP A 306 -17.53 -14.93 -10.85
N GLU A 307 -18.53 -14.73 -11.73
CA GLU A 307 -18.63 -15.48 -13.00
C GLU A 307 -17.47 -15.18 -13.96
N PHE A 308 -16.82 -14.02 -13.78
CA PHE A 308 -15.65 -13.58 -14.54
C PHE A 308 -14.33 -13.83 -13.79
N ALA A 309 -14.40 -14.20 -12.50
CA ALA A 309 -13.27 -14.46 -11.63
C ALA A 309 -12.70 -15.88 -11.84
N ILE A 310 -12.12 -16.11 -13.01
CA ILE A 310 -11.68 -17.45 -13.41
C ILE A 310 -10.36 -17.80 -12.70
N GLU A 311 -10.39 -18.91 -11.96
CA GLU A 311 -9.25 -19.38 -11.17
C GLU A 311 -8.05 -19.77 -12.02
N CYS A 312 -6.86 -19.55 -11.44
CA CYS A 312 -5.60 -19.97 -12.02
C CYS A 312 -5.55 -21.49 -12.23
N GLY A 313 -5.08 -21.93 -13.40
CA GLY A 313 -4.92 -23.35 -13.70
C GLY A 313 -3.83 -24.09 -12.91
N ILE A 314 -3.08 -23.42 -12.03
CA ILE A 314 -2.01 -24.04 -11.25
C ILE A 314 -2.35 -24.04 -9.75
N CYS A 315 -2.64 -22.88 -9.18
CA CYS A 315 -2.94 -22.77 -7.75
C CYS A 315 -4.44 -22.87 -7.42
N TYR A 316 -5.32 -22.83 -8.43
CA TYR A 316 -6.78 -22.86 -8.26
C TYR A 316 -7.34 -21.72 -7.40
N CYS A 317 -6.57 -20.65 -7.20
CA CYS A 317 -7.04 -19.42 -6.60
C CYS A 317 -7.32 -18.40 -7.71
N TYR A 318 -8.34 -17.56 -7.52
CA TYR A 318 -8.48 -16.35 -8.31
C TYR A 318 -7.51 -15.26 -7.81
N ARG A 319 -7.45 -15.02 -6.50
CA ARG A 319 -6.57 -14.01 -5.91
C ARG A 319 -5.39 -14.66 -5.19
N LEU A 320 -4.19 -14.17 -5.47
CA LEU A 320 -3.02 -14.44 -4.65
C LEU A 320 -2.66 -13.17 -3.89
N GLU A 321 -2.62 -13.27 -2.57
CA GLU A 321 -1.98 -12.28 -1.72
C GLU A 321 -0.47 -12.49 -1.84
N MET A 322 0.22 -11.47 -2.36
CA MET A 322 1.67 -11.42 -2.25
C MET A 322 2.02 -10.57 -1.03
N ASP A 323 2.92 -11.09 -0.20
CA ASP A 323 3.56 -10.30 0.84
C ASP A 323 4.12 -9.03 0.21
N ALA A 324 3.86 -7.88 0.83
CA ALA A 324 4.37 -6.61 0.33
C ALA A 324 5.89 -6.74 0.14
N PRO A 325 6.46 -6.28 -1.00
CA PRO A 325 7.89 -6.36 -1.20
C PRO A 325 8.57 -5.65 -0.02
N SER A 326 9.41 -6.39 0.70
CA SER A 326 10.35 -5.79 1.65
C SER A 326 11.09 -4.71 0.88
N SER A 327 11.01 -3.48 1.37
CA SER A 327 11.43 -2.23 0.73
C SER A 327 12.93 -2.18 0.39
N GLU A 328 13.43 -2.98 -0.55
CA GLU A 328 14.86 -3.01 -0.88
C GLU A 328 15.20 -2.90 -2.37
N GLU A 329 14.26 -2.86 -3.32
CA GLU A 329 14.63 -2.65 -4.73
C GLU A 329 13.75 -1.63 -5.44
N THR A 330 14.15 -0.35 -5.39
CA THR A 330 14.22 0.62 -6.52
C THR A 330 14.68 1.97 -5.97
N THR A 331 15.99 2.22 -5.90
CA THR A 331 16.55 3.57 -5.78
C THR A 331 17.03 4.03 -7.13
N THR A 332 16.20 4.79 -7.86
CA THR A 332 16.62 5.93 -8.71
C THR A 332 15.38 6.66 -9.23
N ALA A 333 14.84 7.60 -8.45
CA ALA A 333 14.33 8.88 -8.95
C ALA A 333 13.82 9.74 -7.76
N THR A 334 14.31 10.97 -7.74
CA THR A 334 14.08 12.05 -6.79
C THR A 334 12.63 12.53 -6.82
N THR A 335 11.90 12.39 -5.72
CA THR A 335 10.89 13.33 -5.15
C THR A 335 10.17 12.63 -4.00
N ALA A 336 10.06 13.31 -2.86
CA ALA A 336 9.48 12.78 -1.64
C ALA A 336 7.96 12.52 -1.79
N LYS A 337 7.58 11.30 -2.19
CA LYS A 337 6.23 10.78 -1.93
C LYS A 337 6.27 9.98 -0.64
N ARG A 338 5.51 10.43 0.36
CA ARG A 338 5.28 9.70 1.63
C ARG A 338 4.71 8.31 1.32
N PRO A 339 5.05 7.26 2.09
CA PRO A 339 4.51 5.94 1.83
C PRO A 339 3.01 5.94 2.16
N HIS A 340 2.17 5.86 1.12
CA HIS A 340 0.82 5.33 1.27
C HIS A 340 0.93 3.95 1.93
N ALA A 341 0.02 3.61 2.84
CA ALA A 341 -0.13 2.24 3.30
C ALA A 341 -0.22 1.33 2.07
N ALA A 342 0.84 0.57 1.80
CA ALA A 342 0.93 -0.28 0.63
C ALA A 342 -0.14 -1.37 0.81
N GLN A 343 -1.28 -1.20 0.15
CA GLN A 343 -2.25 -2.27 0.05
C GLN A 343 -1.52 -3.50 -0.52
N PRO A 344 -1.75 -4.70 0.04
CA PRO A 344 -1.18 -5.91 -0.52
C PRO A 344 -1.56 -5.99 -1.99
N ARG A 345 -0.56 -6.17 -2.87
CA ARG A 345 -0.80 -6.33 -4.30
C ARG A 345 -1.46 -7.68 -4.50
N THR A 346 -2.78 -7.67 -4.71
CA THR A 346 -3.51 -8.87 -5.12
C THR A 346 -3.23 -9.13 -6.60
N LEU A 347 -2.70 -10.31 -6.92
CA LEU A 347 -2.55 -10.76 -8.30
C LEU A 347 -3.72 -11.64 -8.71
N ILE A 348 -4.26 -11.39 -9.89
CA ILE A 348 -5.26 -12.24 -10.55
C ILE A 348 -4.68 -12.92 -11.80
N PRO A 349 -5.34 -13.97 -12.33
CA PRO A 349 -4.77 -14.83 -13.36
C PRO A 349 -4.84 -14.16 -14.74
N ASP A 350 -3.87 -13.30 -15.03
CA ASP A 350 -3.87 -12.47 -16.25
C ASP A 350 -3.24 -13.12 -17.47
N LYS A 351 -2.50 -14.21 -17.26
CA LYS A 351 -1.84 -14.92 -18.36
C LYS A 351 -2.75 -16.01 -18.88
N LEU A 352 -3.33 -15.79 -20.05
CA LEU A 352 -4.12 -16.83 -20.73
C LEU A 352 -3.24 -17.65 -21.68
N CYS A 353 -3.65 -18.91 -21.87
CA CYS A 353 -3.18 -19.69 -23.00
C CYS A 353 -3.83 -19.19 -24.30
N GLU A 354 -3.02 -18.87 -25.31
CA GLU A 354 -3.48 -18.36 -26.62
C GLU A 354 -4.25 -19.40 -27.45
N ASN A 355 -4.17 -20.69 -27.09
CA ASN A 355 -5.01 -21.70 -27.72
C ASN A 355 -6.48 -21.45 -27.36
N SER A 356 -7.28 -21.06 -28.36
CA SER A 356 -8.69 -20.72 -28.21
C SER A 356 -9.57 -21.86 -27.70
N LYS A 357 -9.13 -23.12 -27.80
CA LYS A 357 -9.80 -24.28 -27.18
C LYS A 357 -9.41 -24.49 -25.72
N CYS A 358 -8.29 -23.92 -25.28
CA CYS A 358 -7.78 -24.04 -23.92
C CYS A 358 -8.20 -22.86 -23.03
N ASN A 359 -7.83 -21.62 -23.40
CA ASN A 359 -8.09 -20.37 -22.67
C ASN A 359 -7.88 -20.42 -21.14
N ARG A 360 -7.05 -21.35 -20.64
CA ARG A 360 -6.82 -21.49 -19.21
C ARG A 360 -6.02 -20.28 -18.71
N PRO A 361 -6.49 -19.58 -17.67
CA PRO A 361 -5.77 -18.44 -17.14
C PRO A 361 -4.80 -18.90 -16.04
N PHE A 362 -3.72 -18.14 -15.87
CA PHE A 362 -2.68 -18.39 -14.89
C PHE A 362 -2.23 -17.07 -14.26
N HIS A 363 -1.90 -17.09 -12.97
CA HIS A 363 -1.07 -16.02 -12.41
C HIS A 363 0.30 -16.08 -13.07
N GLU A 364 0.85 -14.92 -13.41
CA GLU A 364 2.18 -14.82 -14.03
C GLU A 364 3.24 -15.55 -13.18
N LYS A 365 3.22 -15.35 -11.86
CA LYS A 365 4.11 -16.03 -10.90
C LYS A 365 3.94 -17.55 -10.93
N CYS A 366 2.71 -18.06 -10.84
CA CYS A 366 2.46 -19.50 -10.85
C CYS A 366 2.95 -20.14 -12.15
N LEU A 367 2.69 -19.50 -13.29
CA LEU A 367 3.15 -20.02 -14.58
C LEU A 367 4.67 -19.93 -14.70
N PHE A 368 5.29 -18.85 -14.24
CA PHE A 368 6.73 -18.69 -14.23
C PHE A 368 7.41 -19.80 -13.42
N ASP A 369 6.97 -20.02 -12.18
CA ASP A 369 7.53 -21.05 -11.30
C ASP A 369 7.34 -22.45 -11.90
N TRP A 370 6.17 -22.72 -12.49
CA TRP A 370 5.90 -23.96 -13.20
C TRP A 370 6.85 -24.18 -14.39
N LEU A 371 6.94 -23.22 -15.30
CA LEU A 371 7.77 -23.34 -16.49
C LEU A 371 9.24 -23.48 -16.12
N LYS A 372 9.73 -22.74 -15.12
CA LYS A 372 11.12 -22.81 -14.67
C LYS A 372 11.51 -24.19 -14.12
N ALA A 373 10.54 -24.97 -13.62
CA ALA A 373 10.77 -26.33 -13.15
C ALA A 373 10.86 -27.37 -14.29
N LEU A 374 10.47 -27.01 -15.52
CA LEU A 374 10.50 -27.92 -16.67
C LEU A 374 11.90 -27.98 -17.30
N PRO A 375 12.43 -29.18 -17.58
CA PRO A 375 13.74 -29.32 -18.24
C PRO A 375 13.73 -28.85 -19.70
N THR A 376 12.55 -28.71 -20.30
CA THR A 376 12.35 -28.24 -21.68
C THR A 376 12.21 -26.73 -21.80
N ALA A 377 12.08 -26.02 -20.67
CA ALA A 377 11.87 -24.59 -20.68
C ALA A 377 13.12 -23.84 -21.16
N ARG A 378 12.88 -22.78 -21.92
CA ARG A 378 13.92 -21.88 -22.41
C ARG A 378 13.75 -20.54 -21.72
N GLN A 379 14.82 -19.99 -21.16
CA GLN A 379 14.79 -18.66 -20.58
C GLN A 379 15.50 -17.67 -21.50
N SER A 380 14.88 -16.51 -21.71
CA SER A 380 15.50 -15.35 -22.34
C SER A 380 15.21 -14.12 -21.47
N PHE A 381 16.27 -13.48 -20.97
CA PHE A 381 16.16 -12.37 -20.01
C PHE A 381 15.25 -12.72 -18.82
N ASN A 382 14.19 -11.93 -18.63
CA ASN A 382 13.17 -12.09 -17.60
C ASN A 382 11.96 -12.93 -18.06
N THR A 383 12.00 -13.57 -19.23
CA THR A 383 10.88 -14.36 -19.77
C THR A 383 11.28 -15.83 -19.90
N VAL A 384 10.44 -16.73 -19.38
CA VAL A 384 10.55 -18.17 -19.56
C VAL A 384 9.50 -18.64 -20.56
N PHE A 385 9.92 -19.48 -21.50
CA PHE A 385 9.11 -20.05 -22.56
C PHE A 385 9.03 -21.56 -22.35
N GLY A 386 7.85 -22.13 -22.58
CA GLY A 386 7.64 -23.57 -22.55
C GLY A 386 6.24 -23.93 -23.07
N GLU A 387 5.67 -24.98 -22.51
CA GLU A 387 4.39 -25.55 -22.94
C GLU A 387 3.31 -25.33 -21.89
N CYS A 388 2.09 -25.03 -22.33
CA CYS A 388 0.92 -24.92 -21.47
C CYS A 388 0.67 -26.24 -20.72
N PRO A 389 0.44 -26.21 -19.38
CA PRO A 389 0.21 -27.43 -18.59
C PRO A 389 -1.00 -28.26 -19.04
N TYR A 390 -1.93 -27.64 -19.77
CA TYR A 390 -3.21 -28.25 -20.14
C TYR A 390 -3.25 -28.71 -21.61
N CYS A 391 -2.80 -27.89 -22.55
CA CYS A 391 -2.90 -28.19 -23.98
C CYS A 391 -1.56 -28.40 -24.70
N ARG A 392 -0.44 -28.18 -23.99
CA ARG A 392 0.94 -28.27 -24.49
C ARG A 392 1.31 -27.29 -25.62
N GLU A 393 0.43 -26.37 -25.99
CA GLU A 393 0.79 -25.27 -26.89
C GLU A 393 1.80 -24.33 -26.25
N ALA A 394 2.56 -23.62 -27.09
CA ALA A 394 3.58 -22.69 -26.63
C ALA A 394 2.99 -21.59 -25.72
N ILE A 395 3.64 -21.33 -24.59
CA ILE A 395 3.29 -20.26 -23.66
C ILE A 395 4.54 -19.67 -23.02
N SER A 396 4.43 -18.45 -22.51
CA SER A 396 5.53 -17.76 -21.83
C SER A 396 5.05 -17.02 -20.58
N ALA A 397 5.95 -16.87 -19.61
CA ALA A 397 5.74 -16.10 -18.39
C ALA A 397 6.95 -15.23 -18.10
N LYS A 398 6.71 -14.00 -17.64
CA LYS A 398 7.71 -13.03 -17.20
C LYS A 398 7.92 -13.14 -15.69
N PHE A 399 9.16 -12.97 -15.27
CA PHE A 399 9.48 -12.75 -13.87
C PHE A 399 8.95 -11.37 -13.46
N LEU A 400 8.02 -11.35 -12.50
CA LEU A 400 7.57 -10.16 -11.79
C LEU A 400 8.29 -10.16 -10.43
N PRO A 401 9.28 -9.28 -10.22
CA PRO A 401 9.99 -9.18 -8.94
C PRO A 401 9.08 -8.73 -7.78
#